data_AF-A0A8T0FUX7-F1
#
_entry.id   AF-A0A8T0FUX7-F1
#
_cell.length_a   1.000
_cell.length_b   1.000
_cell.length_c   1.000
_cell.angle_alpha   90.00
_cell.angle_beta   90.00
_cell.angle_gamma   90.00
#
_symmetry.space_group_name_H-M   'P 1'
#
loop_
_entity.id
_entity.type
_entity.pdbx_description
1 polymer ?
#
loop_
_entity_poly.entity_id
_entity_poly.type
_entity_poly.pdbx_seq_one_letter_code
_entity_poly.pdbx_strand_id
1 'polypeptide(L)'
;MGPAIENLDNLVRLPTGCGEQNMVKFTPNYLVLDYLSDIGKLTDKIKSQAVRNLNTGYQRELTYRHIDGSFSAFGQVDKQGSMFLTAFVLKSFYEAKRYITIDNSIITDAQNWIASKQQADGCFPNVGQIIDHGIQGGLEKEKNNGAITAYVVSALIISKYENETVINNAMTCLNEDAELKPYDSFVYAYAQALAGKTEAARKRIDDVRPNANKTGGIVYYRNPNGSQSLNLETAAYAVLTELSLGSSASDVLGLVRYLTSNLNPRGGFYSTQDTCVGLDALSKFAKLVYADPVDILAILSGSFDEKIEISQDNKLLVQRNLVTNVPGELQVEATGSGCGLIQVALRYNTISPPQKQSFYLEVVGECTKSDCKQRKITVITSYIPSGQASGMSVVQVKMVTGTVPVKESLDKLKADKNNKILRVDVENNEVIFYLPEVTNQGVQFSFDVEEIVEVDNPQPGSAKVFDYYATENSASSSYSFGNSDISGSPPASGSTEP
;
A
#
# COMPACT_ATOMS: atom_id res chain seq x y z
N MET A 1 -8.00 -3.52 15.58
CA MET A 1 -7.54 -2.13 15.28
C MET A 1 -6.44 -1.61 16.21
N GLY A 2 -6.14 -2.24 17.36
CA GLY A 2 -5.13 -1.75 18.32
C GLY A 2 -3.78 -1.31 17.72
N PRO A 3 -3.08 -2.16 16.93
CA PRO A 3 -1.80 -1.80 16.34
C PRO A 3 -1.88 -0.55 15.44
N ALA A 4 -2.98 -0.40 14.68
CA ALA A 4 -3.19 0.73 13.79
C ALA A 4 -3.39 2.05 14.56
N ILE A 5 -4.06 1.99 15.71
CA ILE A 5 -4.27 3.14 16.61
C ILE A 5 -2.93 3.64 17.19
N GLU A 6 -2.02 2.74 17.54
CA GLU A 6 -0.71 3.12 18.10
C GLU A 6 0.29 3.62 17.06
N ASN A 7 0.12 3.24 15.79
CA ASN A 7 1.12 3.47 14.73
C ASN A 7 0.58 4.33 13.58
N LEU A 8 -0.34 5.27 13.87
CA LEU A 8 -0.97 6.16 12.88
C LEU A 8 0.01 6.78 11.85
N ASP A 9 1.23 7.11 12.28
CA ASP A 9 2.26 7.73 11.43
C ASP A 9 3.08 6.73 10.58
N ASN A 10 2.98 5.43 10.87
CA ASN A 10 3.95 4.41 10.45
C ASN A 10 3.32 3.07 10.00
N LEU A 11 2.04 3.08 9.63
CA LEU A 11 1.31 1.88 9.17
C LEU A 11 1.93 1.26 7.92
N VAL A 12 2.49 2.10 7.04
CA VAL A 12 3.19 1.71 5.81
C VAL A 12 4.63 2.26 5.84
N ARG A 13 5.61 1.42 5.50
CA ARG A 13 7.07 1.70 5.54
C ARG A 13 7.66 2.10 4.18
N LEU A 14 6.83 2.59 3.27
CA LEU A 14 7.30 2.93 1.93
C LEU A 14 7.77 4.40 1.89
N PRO A 15 8.90 4.71 1.22
CA PRO A 15 9.39 6.08 1.09
C PRO A 15 8.35 7.02 0.47
N THR A 16 8.09 8.19 1.08
CA THR A 16 6.95 9.06 0.70
C THR A 16 7.33 10.40 0.07
N GLY A 17 6.64 10.82 -0.99
CA GLY A 17 7.07 11.96 -1.80
C GLY A 17 6.09 12.44 -2.88
N CYS A 18 5.11 11.65 -3.33
CA CYS A 18 4.12 12.03 -4.34
C CYS A 18 2.67 12.01 -3.77
N GLY A 19 1.67 12.49 -4.52
CA GLY A 19 0.27 12.58 -4.06
C GLY A 19 -0.33 11.24 -3.63
N GLU A 20 -0.12 10.22 -4.46
CA GLU A 20 -0.42 8.81 -4.15
C GLU A 20 0.07 8.38 -2.75
N GLN A 21 1.32 8.68 -2.43
CA GLN A 21 1.96 8.27 -1.17
C GLN A 21 1.51 9.12 0.03
N ASN A 22 1.17 10.39 -0.21
CA ASN A 22 0.60 11.24 0.81
C ASN A 22 -0.77 10.71 1.26
N MET A 23 -1.57 10.19 0.32
CA MET A 23 -2.87 9.60 0.63
C MET A 23 -2.80 8.32 1.47
N VAL A 24 -1.69 7.58 1.40
CA VAL A 24 -1.39 6.43 2.29
C VAL A 24 -1.31 6.87 3.75
N LYS A 25 -0.71 8.03 4.00
CA LYS A 25 -0.55 8.59 5.35
C LYS A 25 -1.83 9.31 5.79
N PHE A 26 -2.57 9.89 4.85
CA PHE A 26 -3.82 10.60 5.14
C PHE A 26 -4.94 9.64 5.54
N THR A 27 -5.21 8.62 4.73
CA THR A 27 -6.43 7.80 4.82
C THR A 27 -6.62 7.07 6.16
N PRO A 28 -5.59 6.40 6.72
CA PRO A 28 -5.77 5.69 7.98
C PRO A 28 -6.12 6.58 9.17
N ASN A 29 -5.77 7.87 9.13
CA ASN A 29 -6.05 8.79 10.22
C ASN A 29 -7.57 9.00 10.39
N TYR A 30 -8.32 9.24 9.31
CA TYR A 30 -9.78 9.40 9.45
C TYR A 30 -10.47 8.06 9.74
N LEU A 31 -9.99 6.94 9.20
CA LEU A 31 -10.54 5.61 9.48
C LEU A 31 -10.42 5.23 10.97
N VAL A 32 -9.29 5.55 11.60
CA VAL A 32 -9.11 5.35 13.04
C VAL A 32 -10.00 6.29 13.85
N LEU A 33 -10.16 7.54 13.40
CA LEU A 33 -11.09 8.48 14.03
C LEU A 33 -12.54 7.99 13.94
N ASP A 34 -12.99 7.49 12.79
CA ASP A 34 -14.33 6.93 12.60
C ASP A 34 -14.56 5.73 13.50
N TYR A 35 -13.63 4.78 13.50
CA TYR A 35 -13.71 3.61 14.37
C TYR A 35 -13.86 4.03 15.84
N LEU A 36 -12.92 4.84 16.35
CA LEU A 36 -12.89 5.24 17.76
C LEU A 36 -14.06 6.14 18.15
N SER A 37 -14.51 7.01 17.25
CA SER A 37 -15.68 7.86 17.46
C SER A 37 -16.94 7.03 17.56
N ASP A 38 -17.11 6.04 16.69
CA ASP A 38 -18.32 5.23 16.62
C ASP A 38 -18.44 4.26 17.82
N ILE A 39 -17.32 3.78 18.37
CA ILE A 39 -17.32 2.95 19.59
C ILE A 39 -17.25 3.77 20.90
N GLY A 40 -17.24 5.10 20.81
CA GLY A 40 -17.18 6.00 21.98
C GLY A 40 -15.88 5.93 22.77
N LYS A 41 -14.75 5.59 22.14
CA LYS A 41 -13.42 5.46 22.76
C LYS A 41 -12.38 6.44 22.20
N LEU A 42 -12.80 7.43 21.42
CA LEU A 42 -11.91 8.48 20.93
C LEU A 42 -11.40 9.35 22.08
N THR A 43 -10.07 9.38 22.26
CA THR A 43 -9.41 10.25 23.24
C THR A 43 -8.92 11.54 22.59
N ASP A 44 -8.82 12.62 23.36
CA ASP A 44 -8.31 13.92 22.85
C ASP A 44 -6.89 13.83 22.31
N LYS A 45 -6.05 12.97 22.91
CA LYS A 45 -4.68 12.73 22.45
C LYS A 45 -4.66 12.16 21.04
N ILE A 46 -5.40 11.08 20.80
CA ILE A 46 -5.49 10.42 19.49
C ILE A 46 -6.14 11.37 18.49
N LYS A 47 -7.24 12.03 18.88
CA LYS A 47 -7.94 13.00 18.04
C LYS A 47 -7.01 14.12 17.57
N SER A 48 -6.28 14.73 18.49
CA SER A 48 -5.37 15.83 18.17
C SER A 48 -4.23 15.40 17.26
N GLN A 49 -3.68 14.20 17.44
CA GLN A 49 -2.63 13.66 16.57
C GLN A 49 -3.16 13.40 15.15
N ALA A 50 -4.27 12.66 15.03
CA ALA A 50 -4.86 12.35 13.74
C ALA A 50 -5.33 13.61 12.99
N VAL A 51 -5.93 14.59 13.68
CA VAL A 51 -6.35 15.87 13.08
C VAL A 51 -5.14 16.67 12.57
N ARG A 52 -4.01 16.70 13.28
CA ARG A 52 -2.77 17.34 12.77
C ARG A 52 -2.27 16.65 11.51
N ASN A 53 -2.27 15.32 11.50
CA ASN A 53 -1.86 14.52 10.33
C ASN A 53 -2.78 14.78 9.13
N LEU A 54 -4.10 14.79 9.35
CA LEU A 54 -5.09 15.08 8.32
C LEU A 54 -4.91 16.50 7.75
N ASN A 55 -4.76 17.53 8.59
CA ASN A 55 -4.53 18.89 8.11
C ASN A 55 -3.23 19.00 7.29
N THR A 56 -2.15 18.36 7.76
CA THR A 56 -0.86 18.35 7.06
C THR A 56 -0.95 17.62 5.72
N GLY A 57 -1.57 16.45 5.72
CA GLY A 57 -1.77 15.64 4.51
C GLY A 57 -2.70 16.33 3.52
N TYR A 58 -3.77 16.99 3.97
CA TYR A 58 -4.67 17.78 3.13
C TYR A 58 -3.91 18.90 2.41
N GLN A 59 -3.19 19.75 3.15
CA GLN A 59 -2.41 20.84 2.55
C GLN A 59 -1.35 20.33 1.58
N ARG A 60 -0.67 19.22 1.92
CA ARG A 60 0.31 18.60 1.04
C ARG A 60 -0.33 18.04 -0.23
N GLU A 61 -1.50 17.41 -0.13
CA GLU A 61 -2.18 16.82 -1.28
C GLU A 61 -2.61 17.89 -2.30
N LEU A 62 -2.99 19.08 -1.83
CA LEU A 62 -3.34 20.20 -2.72
C LEU A 62 -2.17 20.65 -3.61
N THR A 63 -0.92 20.35 -3.24
CA THR A 63 0.24 20.63 -4.09
C THR A 63 0.28 19.75 -5.35
N TYR A 64 -0.47 18.65 -5.37
CA TYR A 64 -0.59 17.74 -6.51
C TYR A 64 -1.91 17.90 -7.29
N ARG A 65 -2.66 18.97 -6.99
CA ARG A 65 -3.90 19.30 -7.69
C ARG A 65 -3.62 20.04 -9.01
N HIS A 66 -4.36 19.64 -10.04
CA HIS A 66 -4.40 20.28 -11.36
C HIS A 66 -5.32 21.50 -11.36
N ILE A 67 -5.16 22.37 -12.36
CA ILE A 67 -6.02 23.57 -12.51
C ILE A 67 -7.46 23.15 -12.79
N ASP A 68 -7.66 22.03 -13.49
CA ASP A 68 -8.96 21.47 -13.86
C ASP A 68 -9.66 20.71 -12.71
N GLY A 69 -9.07 20.69 -11.50
CA GLY A 69 -9.63 20.05 -10.32
C GLY A 69 -9.21 18.61 -10.09
N SER A 70 -8.49 18.00 -11.04
CA SER A 70 -7.99 16.63 -10.91
C SER A 70 -6.72 16.54 -10.06
N PHE A 71 -6.34 15.33 -9.67
CA PHE A 71 -5.10 15.05 -8.93
C PHE A 71 -4.22 14.09 -9.72
N SER A 72 -2.91 14.28 -9.65
CA SER A 72 -1.93 13.32 -10.18
C SER A 72 -0.79 13.16 -9.18
N ALA A 73 0.12 12.21 -9.39
CA ALA A 73 1.16 11.95 -8.41
C ALA A 73 2.17 13.10 -8.27
N PHE A 74 2.47 13.84 -9.35
CA PHE A 74 3.36 15.01 -9.33
C PHE A 74 2.66 16.34 -9.69
N GLY A 75 1.34 16.38 -9.60
CA GLY A 75 0.56 17.57 -9.94
C GLY A 75 0.83 18.08 -11.36
N GLN A 76 1.05 19.39 -11.50
CA GLN A 76 1.20 20.08 -12.78
C GLN A 76 2.38 19.61 -13.65
N VAL A 77 3.29 18.81 -13.09
CA VAL A 77 4.39 18.19 -13.85
C VAL A 77 3.84 17.09 -14.76
N ASP A 78 2.79 16.39 -14.33
CA ASP A 78 2.14 15.37 -15.13
C ASP A 78 1.27 16.04 -16.21
N LYS A 79 1.17 15.39 -17.38
CA LYS A 79 0.41 15.95 -18.51
C LYS A 79 -1.09 16.11 -18.24
N GLN A 80 -1.63 15.33 -17.31
CA GLN A 80 -3.04 15.31 -16.94
C GLN A 80 -3.24 14.62 -15.59
N GLY A 81 -4.39 14.87 -14.95
CA GLY A 81 -4.84 14.13 -13.78
C GLY A 81 -5.02 12.63 -14.00
N SER A 82 -4.87 11.90 -12.90
CA SER A 82 -5.14 10.47 -12.77
C SER A 82 -6.59 10.24 -12.34
N MET A 83 -7.33 9.41 -13.10
CA MET A 83 -8.70 9.02 -12.76
C MET A 83 -8.76 8.37 -11.39
N PHE A 84 -7.86 7.41 -11.16
CA PHE A 84 -7.77 6.70 -9.91
C PHE A 84 -7.48 7.65 -8.74
N LEU A 85 -6.41 8.46 -8.84
CA LEU A 85 -5.96 9.27 -7.71
C LEU A 85 -7.01 10.34 -7.39
N THR A 86 -7.61 10.94 -8.41
CA THR A 86 -8.69 11.91 -8.23
C THR A 86 -9.88 11.29 -7.48
N ALA A 87 -10.29 10.06 -7.83
CA ALA A 87 -11.35 9.35 -7.10
C ALA A 87 -10.95 8.98 -5.67
N PHE A 88 -9.70 8.56 -5.45
CA PHE A 88 -9.18 8.24 -4.12
C PHE A 88 -9.14 9.45 -3.20
N VAL A 89 -8.61 10.58 -3.71
CA VAL A 89 -8.60 11.87 -3.01
C VAL A 89 -10.01 12.33 -2.71
N LEU A 90 -10.93 12.27 -3.70
CA LEU A 90 -12.33 12.63 -3.53
C LEU A 90 -13.00 11.86 -2.38
N LYS A 91 -12.91 10.52 -2.39
CA LYS A 91 -13.47 9.67 -1.33
C LYS A 91 -12.89 10.06 0.03
N SER A 92 -11.56 10.08 0.14
CA SER A 92 -10.87 10.29 1.42
C SER A 92 -11.06 11.69 1.98
N PHE A 93 -11.06 12.73 1.13
CA PHE A 93 -11.36 14.09 1.56
C PHE A 93 -12.79 14.21 2.04
N TYR A 94 -13.74 13.61 1.32
CA TYR A 94 -15.14 13.67 1.73
C TYR A 94 -15.35 13.05 3.12
N GLU A 95 -14.80 11.87 3.38
CA GLU A 95 -14.88 11.20 4.70
C GLU A 95 -14.19 12.02 5.80
N ALA A 96 -13.02 12.61 5.50
CA ALA A 96 -12.27 13.43 6.45
C ALA A 96 -12.98 14.74 6.87
N LYS A 97 -14.02 15.19 6.15
CA LYS A 97 -14.81 16.38 6.51
C LYS A 97 -15.44 16.31 7.90
N ARG A 98 -15.62 15.09 8.44
CA ARG A 98 -16.11 14.89 9.81
C ARG A 98 -15.15 15.42 10.89
N TYR A 99 -13.86 15.56 10.55
CA TYR A 99 -12.80 15.87 11.52
C TYR A 99 -11.97 17.12 11.19
N ILE A 100 -11.85 17.46 9.91
CA ILE A 100 -11.13 18.65 9.45
C ILE A 100 -11.97 19.47 8.47
N THR A 101 -11.65 20.75 8.35
CA THR A 101 -12.27 21.61 7.34
C THR A 101 -11.65 21.34 5.97
N ILE A 102 -12.49 20.95 5.02
CA ILE A 102 -12.12 20.78 3.61
C ILE A 102 -13.06 21.65 2.79
N ASP A 103 -12.50 22.45 1.89
CA ASP A 103 -13.30 23.30 1.01
C ASP A 103 -14.18 22.45 0.07
N ASN A 104 -15.46 22.77 0.03
CA ASN A 104 -16.43 22.11 -0.85
C ASN A 104 -16.07 22.30 -2.33
N SER A 105 -15.42 23.41 -2.71
CA SER A 105 -14.98 23.64 -4.09
C SER A 105 -14.05 22.53 -4.58
N ILE A 106 -13.15 22.03 -3.72
CA ILE A 106 -12.22 20.95 -4.08
C ILE A 106 -12.97 19.63 -4.34
N ILE A 107 -14.01 19.34 -3.56
CA ILE A 107 -14.86 18.15 -3.75
C ILE A 107 -15.65 18.26 -5.05
N THR A 108 -16.33 19.39 -5.25
CA THR A 108 -17.17 19.63 -6.42
C THR A 108 -16.35 19.64 -7.71
N ASP A 109 -15.17 20.27 -7.72
CA ASP A 109 -14.30 20.30 -8.89
C ASP A 109 -13.81 18.89 -9.26
N ALA A 110 -13.41 18.06 -8.29
CA ALA A 110 -13.01 16.68 -8.54
C ALA A 110 -14.18 15.82 -9.05
N GLN A 111 -15.39 15.98 -8.49
CA GLN A 111 -16.59 15.30 -8.96
C GLN A 111 -16.92 15.67 -10.41
N ASN A 112 -16.92 16.97 -10.72
CA ASN A 112 -17.21 17.47 -12.06
C ASN A 112 -16.17 17.01 -13.07
N TRP A 113 -14.88 17.03 -12.70
CA TRP A 113 -13.82 16.53 -13.55
C TRP A 113 -14.01 15.03 -13.85
N ILE A 114 -14.25 14.20 -12.83
CA ILE A 114 -14.52 12.76 -13.01
C ILE A 114 -15.72 12.56 -13.96
N ALA A 115 -16.85 13.19 -13.65
CA ALA A 115 -18.09 13.04 -14.43
C ALA A 115 -17.89 13.45 -15.90
N SER A 116 -17.07 14.47 -16.17
CA SER A 116 -16.77 14.93 -17.54
C SER A 116 -16.01 13.90 -18.40
N LYS A 117 -15.42 12.86 -17.79
CA LYS A 117 -14.65 11.82 -18.48
C LYS A 117 -15.46 10.55 -18.78
N GLN A 118 -16.72 10.47 -18.34
CA GLN A 118 -17.56 9.31 -18.62
C GLN A 118 -17.73 9.12 -20.13
N GLN A 119 -17.51 7.89 -20.60
CA GLN A 119 -17.64 7.52 -22.00
C GLN A 119 -19.10 7.22 -22.37
N ALA A 120 -19.39 7.11 -23.66
CA ALA A 120 -20.75 6.90 -24.17
C ALA A 120 -21.37 5.54 -23.76
N ASP A 121 -20.52 4.55 -23.46
CA ASP A 121 -20.90 3.26 -22.89
C ASP A 121 -21.16 3.31 -21.37
N GLY A 122 -20.96 4.47 -20.74
CA GLY A 122 -21.12 4.69 -19.31
C GLY A 122 -19.89 4.37 -18.48
N CYS A 123 -18.84 3.80 -19.07
CA CYS A 123 -17.60 3.46 -18.37
C CYS A 123 -16.73 4.71 -18.12
N PHE A 124 -15.89 4.66 -17.09
CA PHE A 124 -14.86 5.66 -16.85
C PHE A 124 -13.51 5.14 -17.37
N PRO A 125 -12.80 5.91 -18.20
CA PRO A 125 -11.51 5.49 -18.74
C PRO A 125 -10.42 5.60 -17.67
N ASN A 126 -9.49 4.64 -17.64
CA ASN A 126 -8.30 4.72 -16.80
C ASN A 126 -7.29 5.71 -17.41
N VAL A 127 -7.54 7.01 -17.21
CA VAL A 127 -6.72 8.10 -17.74
C VAL A 127 -5.72 8.63 -16.72
N GLY A 128 -4.65 9.24 -17.24
CA GLY A 128 -3.56 9.79 -16.44
C GLY A 128 -2.47 8.76 -16.17
N GLN A 129 -1.26 9.28 -15.93
CA GLN A 129 -0.20 8.42 -15.44
C GLN A 129 -0.45 8.20 -13.96
N ILE A 130 -0.56 6.94 -13.62
CA ILE A 130 -0.50 6.47 -12.26
C ILE A 130 0.88 5.89 -12.14
N ILE A 131 1.63 6.42 -11.19
CA ILE A 131 2.94 5.86 -10.88
C ILE A 131 2.70 4.53 -10.16
N ASP A 132 1.62 4.49 -9.38
CA ASP A 132 1.21 3.39 -8.54
C ASP A 132 0.15 2.42 -9.08
N HIS A 133 0.60 1.39 -9.79
CA HIS A 133 -0.27 0.29 -10.22
C HIS A 133 -0.85 -0.54 -9.06
N GLY A 134 -0.26 -0.56 -7.85
CA GLY A 134 -0.86 -1.25 -6.69
C GLY A 134 -1.72 -0.37 -5.77
N ILE A 135 -1.72 0.94 -5.96
CA ILE A 135 -2.74 1.88 -5.51
C ILE A 135 -3.97 1.70 -6.40
N GLN A 136 -3.80 1.25 -7.64
CA GLN A 136 -4.92 0.70 -8.40
C GLN A 136 -5.31 -0.69 -7.92
N GLY A 137 -4.51 -1.39 -7.12
CA GLY A 137 -4.87 -2.73 -6.70
C GLY A 137 -5.08 -3.65 -7.90
N GLY A 138 -6.24 -4.30 -7.97
CA GLY A 138 -6.63 -5.09 -9.15
C GLY A 138 -7.25 -4.30 -10.30
N LEU A 139 -7.28 -2.96 -10.25
CA LEU A 139 -7.91 -2.10 -11.27
C LEU A 139 -7.04 -1.93 -12.54
N GLU A 140 -6.06 -2.80 -12.78
CA GLU A 140 -5.21 -2.76 -13.98
C GLU A 140 -6.05 -2.80 -15.27
N LYS A 141 -5.46 -2.33 -16.39
CA LYS A 141 -6.11 -2.15 -17.69
C LYS A 141 -6.79 -3.43 -18.20
N GLU A 142 -8.01 -3.67 -17.74
CA GLU A 142 -8.90 -4.63 -18.34
C GLU A 142 -9.42 -4.06 -19.65
N LYS A 143 -9.75 -4.94 -20.60
CA LYS A 143 -10.28 -4.52 -21.91
C LYS A 143 -11.53 -3.61 -21.79
N ASN A 144 -12.26 -3.70 -20.68
CA ASN A 144 -13.58 -3.07 -20.52
C ASN A 144 -13.63 -1.93 -19.48
N ASN A 145 -12.50 -1.51 -18.86
CA ASN A 145 -12.46 -0.44 -17.84
C ASN A 145 -13.45 -0.59 -16.66
N GLY A 146 -14.03 -1.77 -16.42
CA GLY A 146 -15.13 -1.88 -15.46
C GLY A 146 -14.66 -1.80 -14.00
N ALA A 147 -13.49 -2.34 -13.65
CA ALA A 147 -12.94 -2.24 -12.30
C ALA A 147 -12.71 -0.78 -11.90
N ILE A 148 -12.01 0.01 -12.73
CA ILE A 148 -11.83 1.44 -12.48
C ILE A 148 -13.18 2.19 -12.46
N THR A 149 -14.15 1.79 -13.29
CA THR A 149 -15.51 2.36 -13.27
C THR A 149 -16.19 2.12 -11.93
N ALA A 150 -16.15 0.89 -11.39
CA ALA A 150 -16.72 0.52 -10.10
C ALA A 150 -16.06 1.27 -8.94
N TYR A 151 -14.74 1.44 -8.98
CA TYR A 151 -14.01 2.24 -8.00
C TYR A 151 -14.44 3.71 -8.02
N VAL A 152 -14.44 4.31 -9.20
CA VAL A 152 -14.75 5.73 -9.41
C VAL A 152 -16.20 6.05 -9.04
N VAL A 153 -17.16 5.22 -9.48
CA VAL A 153 -18.57 5.44 -9.13
C VAL A 153 -18.81 5.25 -7.63
N SER A 154 -18.10 4.33 -6.97
CA SER A 154 -18.15 4.20 -5.51
C SER A 154 -17.70 5.49 -4.83
N ALA A 155 -16.61 6.12 -5.30
CA ALA A 155 -16.16 7.42 -4.77
C ALA A 155 -17.18 8.54 -5.00
N LEU A 156 -17.84 8.58 -6.16
CA LEU A 156 -18.92 9.54 -6.44
C LEU A 156 -20.12 9.34 -5.49
N ILE A 157 -20.56 8.10 -5.27
CA ILE A 157 -21.68 7.79 -4.37
C ILE A 157 -21.34 8.13 -2.92
N ILE A 158 -20.15 7.74 -2.45
CA ILE A 158 -19.67 8.03 -1.09
C ILE A 158 -19.60 9.54 -0.86
N SER A 159 -19.08 10.29 -1.85
CA SER A 159 -18.98 11.75 -1.80
C SER A 159 -20.28 12.50 -2.09
N LYS A 160 -21.42 11.79 -2.16
CA LYS A 160 -22.77 12.35 -2.37
C LYS A 160 -22.91 13.17 -3.65
N TYR A 161 -22.32 12.69 -4.75
CA TYR A 161 -22.55 13.28 -6.06
C TYR A 161 -24.02 13.13 -6.49
N GLU A 162 -24.67 14.22 -6.86
CA GLU A 162 -26.14 14.29 -7.02
C GLU A 162 -26.63 13.85 -8.40
N ASN A 163 -25.75 13.76 -9.41
CA ASN A 163 -26.17 13.43 -10.78
C ASN A 163 -26.42 11.92 -10.94
N GLU A 164 -27.67 11.50 -10.75
CA GLU A 164 -28.10 10.11 -10.89
C GLU A 164 -27.89 9.55 -12.30
N THR A 165 -27.91 10.37 -13.35
CA THR A 165 -27.68 9.90 -14.73
C THR A 165 -26.27 9.36 -14.89
N VAL A 166 -25.27 10.05 -14.35
CA VAL A 166 -23.86 9.59 -14.38
C VAL A 166 -23.71 8.27 -13.61
N ILE A 167 -24.34 8.16 -12.43
CA ILE A 167 -24.30 6.95 -11.61
C ILE A 167 -24.98 5.77 -12.34
N ASN A 168 -26.17 5.99 -12.90
CA ASN A 168 -26.91 4.96 -13.62
C ASN A 168 -26.20 4.50 -14.90
N ASN A 169 -25.57 5.42 -15.64
CA ASN A 169 -24.75 5.07 -16.80
C ASN A 169 -23.55 4.19 -16.41
N ALA A 170 -22.89 4.50 -15.28
CA ALA A 170 -21.83 3.65 -14.76
C ALA A 170 -22.35 2.26 -14.36
N MET A 171 -23.55 2.17 -13.75
CA MET A 171 -24.17 0.87 -13.47
C MET A 171 -24.46 0.06 -14.73
N THR A 172 -24.83 0.71 -15.84
CA THR A 172 -24.99 0.05 -17.15
C THR A 172 -23.67 -0.55 -17.63
N CYS A 173 -22.56 0.18 -17.53
CA CYS A 173 -21.21 -0.37 -17.81
C CYS A 173 -20.90 -1.59 -16.93
N LEU A 174 -21.27 -1.54 -15.65
CA LEU A 174 -21.03 -2.65 -14.71
C LEU A 174 -22.02 -3.81 -14.83
N ASN A 175 -23.04 -3.76 -15.69
CA ASN A 175 -24.06 -4.80 -15.82
C ASN A 175 -23.69 -5.91 -16.82
N GLU A 176 -22.45 -5.94 -17.31
CA GLU A 176 -21.99 -7.03 -18.18
C GLU A 176 -22.02 -8.38 -17.43
N ASP A 177 -22.69 -9.38 -18.03
CA ASP A 177 -22.75 -10.79 -17.60
C ASP A 177 -21.48 -11.54 -18.08
N ALA A 178 -20.30 -10.97 -17.82
CA ALA A 178 -19.04 -11.65 -18.04
C ALA A 178 -18.64 -12.48 -16.81
N GLU A 179 -17.98 -13.61 -17.01
CA GLU A 179 -17.31 -14.33 -15.92
C GLU A 179 -16.12 -13.47 -15.44
N LEU A 180 -16.31 -12.80 -14.31
CA LEU A 180 -15.35 -11.88 -13.72
C LEU A 180 -14.39 -12.61 -12.78
N LYS A 181 -13.18 -12.07 -12.61
CA LYS A 181 -12.27 -12.55 -11.55
C LYS A 181 -12.86 -12.21 -10.17
N PRO A 182 -12.39 -12.88 -9.10
CA PRO A 182 -12.87 -12.60 -7.75
C PRO A 182 -12.74 -11.13 -7.36
N TYR A 183 -11.60 -10.48 -7.64
CA TYR A 183 -11.41 -9.06 -7.38
C TYR A 183 -12.49 -8.18 -8.03
N ASP A 184 -12.63 -8.26 -9.35
CA ASP A 184 -13.57 -7.42 -10.11
C ASP A 184 -15.01 -7.64 -9.62
N SER A 185 -15.37 -8.89 -9.35
CA SER A 185 -16.70 -9.25 -8.85
C SER A 185 -17.03 -8.54 -7.53
N PHE A 186 -16.10 -8.51 -6.58
CA PHE A 186 -16.32 -7.84 -5.29
C PHE A 186 -16.30 -6.32 -5.40
N VAL A 187 -15.42 -5.74 -6.23
CA VAL A 187 -15.41 -4.28 -6.45
C VAL A 187 -16.71 -3.83 -7.14
N TYR A 188 -17.20 -4.58 -8.12
CA TYR A 188 -18.45 -4.28 -8.82
C TYR A 188 -19.64 -4.44 -7.88
N ALA A 189 -19.68 -5.54 -7.12
CA ALA A 189 -20.72 -5.79 -6.14
C ALA A 189 -20.75 -4.69 -5.07
N TYR A 190 -19.60 -4.19 -4.64
CA TYR A 190 -19.51 -3.07 -3.71
C TYR A 190 -20.14 -1.80 -4.29
N ALA A 191 -19.77 -1.43 -5.52
CA ALA A 191 -20.35 -0.27 -6.22
C ALA A 191 -21.87 -0.41 -6.40
N GLN A 192 -22.34 -1.59 -6.78
CA GLN A 192 -23.76 -1.92 -6.93
C GLN A 192 -24.51 -1.84 -5.59
N ALA A 193 -23.92 -2.36 -4.50
CA ALA A 193 -24.50 -2.29 -3.16
C ALA A 193 -24.64 -0.83 -2.70
N LEU A 194 -23.62 0.00 -2.91
CA LEU A 194 -23.66 1.44 -2.61
C LEU A 194 -24.74 2.18 -3.42
N ALA A 195 -24.96 1.77 -4.67
CA ALA A 195 -26.00 2.33 -5.55
C ALA A 195 -27.41 1.76 -5.29
N GLY A 196 -27.59 0.93 -4.25
CA GLY A 196 -28.88 0.30 -3.94
C GLY A 196 -29.30 -0.82 -4.89
N LYS A 197 -28.41 -1.31 -5.76
CA LYS A 197 -28.63 -2.45 -6.67
C LYS A 197 -28.32 -3.78 -5.96
N THR A 198 -28.99 -4.02 -4.84
CA THR A 198 -28.67 -5.12 -3.90
C THR A 198 -28.80 -6.52 -4.52
N GLU A 199 -29.76 -6.74 -5.42
CA GLU A 199 -29.92 -8.04 -6.10
C GLU A 199 -28.75 -8.35 -7.03
N ALA A 200 -28.31 -7.37 -7.82
CA ALA A 200 -27.14 -7.51 -8.70
C ALA A 200 -25.87 -7.77 -7.90
N ALA A 201 -25.67 -7.02 -6.81
CA ALA A 201 -24.54 -7.21 -5.91
C ALA A 201 -24.53 -8.62 -5.27
N ARG A 202 -25.68 -9.11 -4.80
CA ARG A 202 -25.81 -10.47 -4.24
C ARG A 202 -25.50 -11.55 -5.26
N LYS A 203 -26.06 -11.44 -6.47
CA LYS A 203 -25.77 -12.36 -7.58
C LYS A 203 -24.27 -12.49 -7.81
N ARG A 204 -23.54 -11.37 -7.91
CA ARG A 204 -22.08 -11.37 -8.11
C ARG A 204 -21.30 -12.06 -6.99
N ILE A 205 -21.70 -11.84 -5.73
CA ILE A 205 -21.07 -12.52 -4.59
C ILE A 205 -21.34 -14.03 -4.67
N ASP A 206 -22.58 -14.42 -4.94
CA ASP A 206 -22.99 -15.83 -5.02
C ASP A 206 -22.26 -16.57 -6.15
N ASP A 207 -22.02 -15.91 -7.28
CA ASP A 207 -21.27 -16.47 -8.41
C ASP A 207 -19.80 -16.76 -8.05
N VAL A 208 -19.19 -15.95 -7.19
CA VAL A 208 -17.77 -16.10 -6.78
C VAL A 208 -17.61 -16.98 -5.54
N ARG A 209 -18.62 -17.09 -4.70
CA ARG A 209 -18.60 -17.84 -3.42
C ARG A 209 -18.08 -19.28 -3.54
N PRO A 210 -18.35 -20.06 -4.62
CA PRO A 210 -17.78 -21.39 -4.81
C PRO A 210 -16.25 -21.43 -4.92
N ASN A 211 -15.62 -20.33 -5.37
CA ASN A 211 -14.17 -20.24 -5.59
C ASN A 211 -13.38 -19.90 -4.30
N ALA A 212 -14.08 -19.80 -3.16
CA ALA A 212 -13.47 -19.46 -1.88
C ALA A 212 -12.52 -20.56 -1.37
N ASN A 213 -11.32 -20.17 -0.97
CA ASN A 213 -10.41 -21.04 -0.23
C ASN A 213 -10.79 -21.00 1.25
N LYS A 214 -11.06 -22.18 1.84
CA LYS A 214 -11.48 -22.32 3.24
C LYS A 214 -10.53 -23.24 3.99
N THR A 215 -9.83 -22.71 5.00
CA THR A 215 -8.89 -23.50 5.80
C THR A 215 -8.85 -22.97 7.24
N GLY A 216 -9.08 -23.83 8.24
CA GLY A 216 -9.00 -23.42 9.65
C GLY A 216 -9.94 -22.28 10.04
N GLY A 217 -11.11 -22.16 9.39
CA GLY A 217 -12.04 -21.06 9.62
C GLY A 217 -11.62 -19.71 9.02
N ILE A 218 -10.57 -19.68 8.19
CA ILE A 218 -10.17 -18.57 7.33
C ILE A 218 -10.82 -18.76 5.96
N VAL A 219 -11.34 -17.67 5.40
CA VAL A 219 -11.93 -17.62 4.05
C VAL A 219 -11.24 -16.52 3.26
N TYR A 220 -10.81 -16.83 2.03
CA TYR A 220 -10.24 -15.84 1.11
C TYR A 220 -10.37 -16.29 -0.35
N TYR A 221 -10.15 -15.37 -1.26
CA TYR A 221 -10.21 -15.61 -2.71
C TYR A 221 -8.82 -15.38 -3.31
N ARG A 222 -8.39 -16.32 -4.16
CA ARG A 222 -7.16 -16.18 -4.94
C ARG A 222 -7.49 -15.63 -6.31
N ASN A 223 -6.77 -14.59 -6.72
CA ASN A 223 -6.83 -14.09 -8.07
C ASN A 223 -5.77 -14.81 -8.92
N PRO A 224 -6.13 -15.35 -10.11
CA PRO A 224 -5.16 -15.96 -11.02
C PRO A 224 -4.04 -14.97 -11.36
N ASN A 225 -2.78 -15.40 -11.20
CA ASN A 225 -1.58 -14.54 -11.34
C ASN A 225 -1.55 -13.31 -10.41
N GLY A 226 -2.40 -13.26 -9.38
CA GLY A 226 -2.50 -12.15 -8.44
C GLY A 226 -1.50 -12.23 -7.28
N SER A 227 -1.07 -11.06 -6.79
CA SER A 227 -0.22 -10.93 -5.61
C SER A 227 -0.98 -11.22 -4.31
N GLN A 228 -0.24 -11.35 -3.20
CA GLN A 228 -0.86 -11.48 -1.87
C GLN A 228 -1.62 -10.21 -1.49
N SER A 229 -1.12 -9.03 -1.87
CA SER A 229 -1.81 -7.74 -1.71
C SER A 229 -3.17 -7.74 -2.42
N LEU A 230 -3.24 -8.24 -3.66
CA LEU A 230 -4.50 -8.28 -4.42
C LEU A 230 -5.55 -9.19 -3.75
N ASN A 231 -5.12 -10.34 -3.22
CA ASN A 231 -6.03 -11.25 -2.50
C ASN A 231 -6.57 -10.62 -1.20
N LEU A 232 -5.75 -9.81 -0.52
CA LEU A 232 -6.16 -9.06 0.67
C LEU A 232 -7.17 -7.97 0.35
N GLU A 233 -6.90 -7.20 -0.69
CA GLU A 233 -7.83 -6.18 -1.16
C GLU A 233 -9.16 -6.81 -1.59
N THR A 234 -9.12 -7.95 -2.28
CA THR A 234 -10.31 -8.73 -2.64
C THR A 234 -11.12 -9.12 -1.42
N ALA A 235 -10.46 -9.64 -0.37
CA ALA A 235 -11.12 -9.99 0.88
C ALA A 235 -11.69 -8.75 1.61
N ALA A 236 -11.02 -7.61 1.53
CA ALA A 236 -11.49 -6.36 2.10
C ALA A 236 -12.77 -5.85 1.40
N TYR A 237 -12.80 -5.84 0.06
CA TYR A 237 -14.02 -5.53 -0.69
C TYR A 237 -15.14 -6.54 -0.43
N ALA A 238 -14.82 -7.83 -0.27
CA ALA A 238 -15.81 -8.83 0.11
C ALA A 238 -16.47 -8.50 1.46
N VAL A 239 -15.68 -8.14 2.49
CA VAL A 239 -16.21 -7.68 3.78
C VAL A 239 -17.05 -6.41 3.61
N LEU A 240 -16.54 -5.40 2.92
CA LEU A 240 -17.26 -4.13 2.71
C LEU A 240 -18.61 -4.35 2.01
N THR A 241 -18.65 -5.22 1.01
CA THR A 241 -19.86 -5.53 0.24
C THR A 241 -20.87 -6.29 1.08
N GLU A 242 -20.46 -7.40 1.72
CA GLU A 242 -21.33 -8.20 2.58
C GLU A 242 -21.94 -7.34 3.70
N LEU A 243 -21.13 -6.50 4.36
CA LEU A 243 -21.65 -5.58 5.39
C LEU A 243 -22.60 -4.53 4.81
N SER A 244 -22.35 -4.02 3.60
CA SER A 244 -23.25 -3.07 2.93
C SER A 244 -24.58 -3.70 2.51
N LEU A 245 -24.60 -5.03 2.31
CA LEU A 245 -25.80 -5.81 1.99
C LEU A 245 -26.56 -6.29 3.24
N GLY A 246 -26.08 -5.95 4.43
CA GLY A 246 -26.71 -6.28 5.72
C GLY A 246 -26.33 -7.64 6.28
N SER A 247 -25.25 -8.27 5.79
CA SER A 247 -24.74 -9.53 6.36
C SER A 247 -24.23 -9.32 7.80
N SER A 248 -24.32 -10.37 8.61
CA SER A 248 -23.95 -10.33 10.03
C SER A 248 -22.44 -10.39 10.23
N ALA A 249 -21.98 -10.07 11.45
CA ALA A 249 -20.57 -10.24 11.81
C ALA A 249 -20.09 -11.68 11.65
N SER A 250 -20.94 -12.67 11.93
CA SER A 250 -20.60 -14.09 11.73
C SER A 250 -20.39 -14.46 10.27
N ASP A 251 -21.14 -13.86 9.34
CA ASP A 251 -21.06 -14.18 7.90
C ASP A 251 -19.70 -13.77 7.31
N VAL A 252 -19.16 -12.64 7.78
CA VAL A 252 -17.87 -12.10 7.29
C VAL A 252 -16.66 -12.54 8.13
N LEU A 253 -16.86 -13.27 9.24
CA LEU A 253 -15.80 -13.58 10.19
C LEU A 253 -14.62 -14.32 9.55
N GLY A 254 -14.88 -15.22 8.60
CA GLY A 254 -13.83 -15.95 7.88
C GLY A 254 -12.91 -15.05 7.05
N LEU A 255 -13.49 -14.02 6.40
CA LEU A 255 -12.75 -13.02 5.62
C LEU A 255 -11.98 -12.07 6.55
N VAL A 256 -12.60 -11.66 7.65
CA VAL A 256 -11.95 -10.82 8.66
C VAL A 256 -10.76 -11.54 9.27
N ARG A 257 -10.88 -12.85 9.56
CA ARG A 257 -9.75 -13.66 10.01
C ARG A 257 -8.60 -13.60 9.02
N TYR A 258 -8.87 -13.76 7.72
CA TYR A 258 -7.84 -13.61 6.68
C TYR A 258 -7.17 -12.24 6.72
N LEU A 259 -7.92 -11.14 6.79
CA LEU A 259 -7.36 -9.79 6.92
C LEU A 259 -6.48 -9.69 8.18
N THR A 260 -6.98 -10.11 9.34
CA THR A 260 -6.23 -10.00 10.61
C THR A 260 -4.97 -10.87 10.66
N SER A 261 -4.96 -12.04 9.99
CA SER A 261 -3.77 -12.90 9.88
C SER A 261 -2.67 -12.31 9.00
N ASN A 262 -3.00 -11.34 8.14
CA ASN A 262 -2.06 -10.66 7.26
C ASN A 262 -1.70 -9.24 7.73
N LEU A 263 -2.25 -8.78 8.85
CA LEU A 263 -1.87 -7.49 9.46
C LEU A 263 -0.41 -7.54 9.87
N ASN A 264 0.36 -6.54 9.46
CA ASN A 264 1.71 -6.35 9.95
C ASN A 264 1.70 -5.91 11.43
N PRO A 265 2.82 -6.01 12.18
CA PRO A 265 2.85 -5.68 13.62
C PRO A 265 2.57 -4.21 13.97
N ARG A 266 2.46 -3.33 12.96
CA ARG A 266 2.09 -1.93 13.09
C ARG A 266 0.64 -1.65 12.70
N GLY A 267 -0.10 -2.65 12.23
CA GLY A 267 -1.51 -2.51 11.87
C GLY A 267 -1.78 -2.08 10.43
N GLY A 268 -0.79 -2.08 9.55
CA GLY A 268 -0.99 -1.97 8.09
C GLY A 268 -0.87 -3.33 7.38
N PHE A 269 -0.86 -3.31 6.05
CA PHE A 269 -0.68 -4.48 5.20
C PHE A 269 0.55 -4.31 4.29
N TYR A 270 0.54 -4.85 3.08
CA TYR A 270 1.70 -4.91 2.18
C TYR A 270 1.81 -3.66 1.29
N SER A 271 0.68 -3.09 0.86
CA SER A 271 0.60 -1.95 -0.05
C SER A 271 -0.32 -0.84 0.49
N THR A 272 -0.68 0.09 -0.38
CA THR A 272 -1.54 1.22 -0.04
C THR A 272 -3.01 0.85 -0.02
N GLN A 273 -3.55 0.26 -1.12
CA GLN A 273 -4.98 -0.05 -1.19
C GLN A 273 -5.36 -1.15 -0.21
N ASP A 274 -4.57 -2.22 -0.13
CA ASP A 274 -4.86 -3.31 0.80
C ASP A 274 -4.91 -2.77 2.24
N THR A 275 -4.08 -1.77 2.57
CA THR A 275 -4.11 -1.09 3.85
C THR A 275 -5.31 -0.18 4.02
N CYS A 276 -5.62 0.68 3.04
CA CYS A 276 -6.73 1.61 3.16
C CYS A 276 -8.08 0.89 3.17
N VAL A 277 -8.33 0.00 2.21
CA VAL A 277 -9.56 -0.78 2.08
C VAL A 277 -9.65 -1.82 3.20
N GLY A 278 -8.52 -2.47 3.56
CA GLY A 278 -8.48 -3.43 4.66
C GLY A 278 -8.78 -2.79 6.02
N LEU A 279 -8.26 -1.59 6.30
CA LEU A 279 -8.60 -0.85 7.51
C LEU A 279 -10.04 -0.34 7.50
N ASP A 280 -10.56 0.08 6.35
CA ASP A 280 -11.98 0.45 6.18
C ASP A 280 -12.88 -0.75 6.53
N ALA A 281 -12.61 -1.92 5.93
CA ALA A 281 -13.31 -3.17 6.21
C ALA A 281 -13.23 -3.58 7.69
N LEU A 282 -12.03 -3.58 8.27
CA LEU A 282 -11.82 -3.93 9.68
C LEU A 282 -12.49 -2.92 10.62
N SER A 283 -12.52 -1.63 10.28
CA SER A 283 -13.19 -0.61 11.09
C SER A 283 -14.70 -0.82 11.13
N LYS A 284 -15.34 -1.09 9.97
CA LYS A 284 -16.77 -1.36 9.87
C LYS A 284 -17.15 -2.66 10.56
N PHE A 285 -16.34 -3.71 10.41
CA PHE A 285 -16.55 -4.97 11.15
C PHE A 285 -16.39 -4.77 12.65
N ALA A 286 -15.31 -4.11 13.10
CA ALA A 286 -15.02 -3.92 14.51
C ALA A 286 -16.12 -3.12 15.21
N LYS A 287 -16.78 -2.18 14.51
CA LYS A 287 -17.97 -1.48 15.01
C LYS A 287 -19.11 -2.43 15.38
N LEU A 288 -19.35 -3.49 14.60
CA LEU A 288 -20.44 -4.45 14.84
C LEU A 288 -20.19 -5.33 16.06
N VAL A 289 -18.94 -5.78 16.25
CA VAL A 289 -18.58 -6.72 17.32
C VAL A 289 -18.08 -6.03 18.59
N TYR A 290 -17.90 -4.70 18.59
CA TYR A 290 -17.36 -4.00 19.75
C TYR A 290 -18.26 -4.12 20.99
N ALA A 291 -19.58 -4.26 20.83
CA ALA A 291 -20.50 -4.40 21.95
C ALA A 291 -20.35 -5.74 22.69
N ASP A 292 -19.69 -6.73 22.09
CA ASP A 292 -19.63 -8.08 22.66
C ASP A 292 -18.77 -8.10 23.94
N PRO A 293 -19.21 -8.79 25.00
CA PRO A 293 -18.42 -9.04 26.21
C PRO A 293 -17.11 -9.76 25.86
N VAL A 294 -16.01 -9.37 26.52
CA VAL A 294 -14.67 -9.95 26.33
C VAL A 294 -14.09 -10.16 27.71
N ASP A 295 -13.75 -11.41 27.98
CA ASP A 295 -13.09 -11.89 29.18
C ASP A 295 -12.31 -13.14 28.81
N ILE A 296 -11.05 -12.96 28.42
CA ILE A 296 -10.17 -14.02 27.92
C ILE A 296 -8.96 -14.10 28.82
N LEU A 297 -8.66 -15.31 29.29
CA LEU A 297 -7.38 -15.66 29.89
C LEU A 297 -6.59 -16.53 28.90
N ALA A 298 -5.50 -15.99 28.37
CA ALA A 298 -4.56 -16.70 27.52
C ALA A 298 -3.30 -17.06 28.31
N ILE A 299 -2.97 -18.35 28.34
CA ILE A 299 -1.77 -18.90 28.94
C ILE A 299 -0.82 -19.26 27.80
N LEU A 300 0.32 -18.58 27.76
CA LEU A 300 1.40 -18.87 26.85
C LEU A 300 2.44 -19.72 27.59
N SER A 301 2.93 -20.77 26.94
CA SER A 301 3.95 -21.65 27.51
C SER A 301 4.98 -22.13 26.47
N GLY A 302 6.15 -22.55 26.96
CA GLY A 302 7.22 -23.14 26.14
C GLY A 302 8.44 -22.22 26.07
N SER A 303 8.69 -21.59 24.92
CA SER A 303 9.76 -20.60 24.79
C SER A 303 9.49 -19.29 25.54
N PHE A 304 8.25 -19.08 25.98
CA PHE A 304 7.78 -17.90 26.67
C PHE A 304 6.60 -18.27 27.56
N ASP A 305 6.74 -18.08 28.88
CA ASP A 305 5.71 -18.41 29.86
C ASP A 305 5.07 -17.12 30.39
N GLU A 306 3.80 -16.88 30.05
CA GLU A 306 3.08 -15.69 30.50
C GLU A 306 1.56 -15.93 30.56
N LYS A 307 0.88 -15.15 31.39
CA LYS A 307 -0.57 -15.07 31.42
C LYS A 307 -1.02 -13.71 30.92
N ILE A 308 -1.83 -13.70 29.88
CA ILE A 308 -2.40 -12.50 29.28
C ILE A 308 -3.90 -12.49 29.54
N GLU A 309 -4.35 -11.44 30.21
CA GLU A 309 -5.77 -11.18 30.45
C GLU A 309 -6.28 -10.12 29.49
N ILE A 310 -7.39 -10.43 28.79
CA ILE A 310 -8.09 -9.51 27.90
C ILE A 310 -9.50 -9.33 28.44
N SER A 311 -9.81 -8.14 28.93
CA SER A 311 -11.11 -7.75 29.48
C SER A 311 -11.70 -6.58 28.69
N GLN A 312 -12.92 -6.17 29.06
CA GLN A 312 -13.56 -4.99 28.48
C GLN A 312 -12.73 -3.71 28.56
N ASP A 313 -11.97 -3.54 29.64
CA ASP A 313 -11.22 -2.33 29.90
C ASP A 313 -9.95 -2.25 29.05
N ASN A 314 -9.38 -3.40 28.68
CA ASN A 314 -8.09 -3.46 27.98
C ASN A 314 -8.18 -4.04 26.55
N LYS A 315 -9.36 -4.36 26.02
CA LYS A 315 -9.51 -4.98 24.68
C LYS A 315 -9.00 -4.15 23.49
N LEU A 316 -8.73 -2.86 23.68
CA LEU A 316 -8.08 -1.99 22.68
C LEU A 316 -6.56 -1.83 22.89
N LEU A 317 -6.05 -2.26 24.05
CA LEU A 317 -4.64 -2.15 24.42
C LEU A 317 -3.84 -3.23 23.71
N VAL A 318 -2.78 -2.83 22.99
CA VAL A 318 -1.82 -3.78 22.43
C VAL A 318 -0.80 -4.13 23.49
N GLN A 319 -0.82 -5.39 23.93
CA GLN A 319 0.18 -5.93 24.85
C GLN A 319 1.35 -6.48 24.02
N ARG A 320 2.59 -6.06 24.31
CA ARG A 320 3.80 -6.48 23.58
C ARG A 320 4.82 -7.06 24.54
N ASN A 321 5.17 -8.32 24.33
CA ASN A 321 6.16 -9.02 25.12
C ASN A 321 7.30 -9.52 24.23
N LEU A 322 8.53 -9.36 24.72
CA LEU A 322 9.73 -9.78 24.00
C LEU A 322 10.00 -11.26 24.30
N VAL A 323 10.00 -12.08 23.26
CA VAL A 323 10.43 -13.48 23.35
C VAL A 323 11.92 -13.56 23.01
N THR A 324 12.73 -13.96 23.99
CA THR A 324 14.20 -14.02 23.84
C THR A 324 14.71 -15.39 23.44
N ASN A 325 13.97 -16.45 23.72
CA ASN A 325 14.38 -17.82 23.45
C ASN A 325 13.92 -18.22 22.03
N VAL A 326 14.80 -18.05 21.04
CA VAL A 326 14.54 -18.38 19.63
C VAL A 326 15.70 -19.20 19.03
N PRO A 327 15.42 -20.21 18.19
CA PRO A 327 14.09 -20.73 17.82
C PRO A 327 13.46 -21.57 18.94
N GLY A 328 12.14 -21.67 18.95
CA GLY A 328 11.42 -22.55 19.86
C GLY A 328 9.91 -22.54 19.64
N GLU A 329 9.18 -23.35 20.41
CA GLU A 329 7.74 -23.53 20.29
C GLU A 329 6.98 -22.70 21.33
N LEU A 330 5.88 -22.11 20.89
CA LEU A 330 4.96 -21.34 21.73
C LEU A 330 3.61 -22.04 21.72
N GLN A 331 3.19 -22.57 22.86
CA GLN A 331 1.85 -23.10 23.04
C GLN A 331 0.96 -22.01 23.62
N VAL A 332 -0.27 -21.95 23.13
CA VAL A 332 -1.26 -20.96 23.58
C VAL A 332 -2.54 -21.70 23.94
N GLU A 333 -2.92 -21.60 25.20
CA GLU A 333 -4.21 -22.07 25.71
C GLU A 333 -5.05 -20.87 26.12
N ALA A 334 -6.26 -20.75 25.57
CA ALA A 334 -7.16 -19.64 25.88
C ALA A 334 -8.48 -20.15 26.45
N THR A 335 -8.96 -19.49 27.50
CA THR A 335 -10.25 -19.77 28.15
C THR A 335 -11.05 -18.48 28.30
N GLY A 336 -12.37 -18.60 28.46
CA GLY A 336 -13.27 -17.45 28.63
C GLY A 336 -14.15 -17.15 27.41
N SER A 337 -14.50 -15.88 27.22
CA SER A 337 -15.45 -15.41 26.20
C SER A 337 -14.89 -14.22 25.39
N GLY A 338 -15.21 -14.17 24.10
CA GLY A 338 -14.75 -13.13 23.18
C GLY A 338 -13.71 -13.64 22.17
N CYS A 339 -13.06 -12.71 21.46
CA CYS A 339 -12.00 -13.00 20.50
C CYS A 339 -10.77 -12.12 20.76
N GLY A 340 -9.59 -12.74 20.79
CA GLY A 340 -8.30 -12.06 20.89
C GLY A 340 -7.44 -12.35 19.66
N LEU A 341 -6.60 -11.39 19.26
CA LEU A 341 -5.63 -11.56 18.17
C LEU A 341 -4.23 -11.63 18.78
N ILE A 342 -3.52 -12.73 18.55
CA ILE A 342 -2.10 -12.89 18.91
C ILE A 342 -1.28 -12.79 17.64
N GLN A 343 -0.22 -11.99 17.67
CA GLN A 343 0.72 -11.83 16.56
C GLN A 343 2.15 -12.01 17.05
N VAL A 344 2.93 -12.81 16.33
CA VAL A 344 4.35 -13.03 16.60
C VAL A 344 5.15 -12.37 15.48
N ALA A 345 6.11 -11.50 15.85
CA ALA A 345 6.95 -10.79 14.91
C ALA A 345 8.42 -11.12 15.16
N LEU A 346 9.05 -11.86 14.24
CA LEU A 346 10.47 -12.19 14.29
C LEU A 346 11.26 -11.20 13.42
N ARG A 347 12.32 -10.61 13.99
CA ARG A 347 13.28 -9.76 13.27
C ARG A 347 14.68 -10.31 13.49
N TYR A 348 15.40 -10.57 12.41
CA TYR A 348 16.77 -11.07 12.44
C TYR A 348 17.57 -10.46 11.28
N ASN A 349 18.89 -10.38 11.46
CA ASN A 349 19.81 -9.95 10.40
C ASN A 349 20.27 -11.17 9.61
N THR A 350 20.43 -11.03 8.30
CA THR A 350 21.06 -12.04 7.44
C THR A 350 22.39 -11.51 6.93
N ILE A 351 23.37 -12.40 6.76
CA ILE A 351 24.71 -12.03 6.24
C ILE A 351 24.60 -11.62 4.77
N SER A 352 23.88 -12.40 3.98
CA SER A 352 23.54 -12.08 2.60
C SER A 352 22.07 -11.65 2.48
N PRO A 353 21.75 -10.73 1.57
CA PRO A 353 20.36 -10.43 1.24
C PRO A 353 19.58 -11.68 0.79
N PRO A 354 18.29 -11.80 1.13
CA PRO A 354 17.45 -12.90 0.67
C PRO A 354 17.38 -12.92 -0.87
N GLN A 355 17.46 -14.11 -1.47
CA GLN A 355 17.21 -14.31 -2.90
C GLN A 355 15.70 -14.26 -3.18
N LYS A 356 15.16 -13.05 -3.24
CA LYS A 356 14.01 -12.75 -4.08
C LYS A 356 14.59 -11.91 -5.20
N GLN A 357 14.47 -12.35 -6.45
CA GLN A 357 15.08 -11.69 -7.59
C GLN A 357 14.03 -11.56 -8.69
N SER A 358 13.07 -10.67 -8.45
CA SER A 358 12.28 -10.11 -9.56
C SER A 358 13.08 -9.01 -10.26
N PHE A 359 14.15 -8.52 -9.62
CA PHE A 359 15.09 -7.54 -10.14
C PHE A 359 16.53 -8.08 -10.10
N TYR A 360 17.34 -7.59 -11.03
CA TYR A 360 18.79 -7.58 -10.90
C TYR A 360 19.21 -6.24 -10.26
N LEU A 361 20.16 -6.29 -9.33
CA LEU A 361 20.72 -5.09 -8.70
C LEU A 361 22.21 -5.27 -8.44
N GLU A 362 23.00 -4.37 -9.02
CA GLU A 362 24.42 -4.23 -8.76
C GLU A 362 24.71 -2.78 -8.34
N VAL A 363 25.57 -2.62 -7.33
CA VAL A 363 26.03 -1.31 -6.88
C VAL A 363 27.54 -1.34 -6.76
N VAL A 364 28.20 -0.44 -7.46
CA VAL A 364 29.66 -0.35 -7.55
C VAL A 364 30.11 0.95 -6.89
N GLY A 365 31.03 0.85 -5.94
CA GLY A 365 31.67 1.98 -5.28
C GLY A 365 33.10 2.19 -5.76
N GLU A 366 33.37 3.34 -6.39
CA GLU A 366 34.67 3.66 -6.97
C GLU A 366 35.31 4.89 -6.31
N CYS A 367 36.63 4.90 -6.15
CA CYS A 367 37.37 6.09 -5.75
C CYS A 367 37.63 6.96 -7.00
N THR A 368 37.20 8.23 -6.98
CA THR A 368 37.41 9.13 -8.14
C THR A 368 38.81 9.75 -8.15
N LYS A 369 39.50 9.72 -7.00
CA LYS A 369 40.85 10.24 -6.78
C LYS A 369 41.69 9.25 -5.98
N SER A 370 43.02 9.42 -6.04
CA SER A 370 43.99 8.56 -5.36
C SER A 370 43.90 8.60 -3.83
N ASP A 371 43.40 9.70 -3.25
CA ASP A 371 43.14 9.83 -1.81
C ASP A 371 41.80 9.20 -1.38
N CYS A 372 41.00 8.71 -2.33
CA CYS A 372 39.66 8.17 -2.15
C CYS A 372 38.70 9.04 -1.31
N LYS A 373 38.98 10.34 -1.12
CA LYS A 373 38.09 11.24 -0.36
C LYS A 373 36.84 11.59 -1.15
N GLN A 374 36.97 11.62 -2.47
CA GLN A 374 35.86 11.73 -3.41
C GLN A 374 35.62 10.38 -4.06
N ARG A 375 34.37 9.94 -4.00
CA ARG A 375 33.96 8.60 -4.43
C ARG A 375 32.74 8.72 -5.31
N LYS A 376 32.50 7.69 -6.10
CA LYS A 376 31.35 7.58 -6.98
C LYS A 376 30.63 6.28 -6.70
N ILE A 377 29.31 6.35 -6.63
CA ILE A 377 28.46 5.16 -6.58
C ILE A 377 27.76 5.05 -7.92
N THR A 378 27.87 3.89 -8.55
CA THR A 378 27.11 3.53 -9.76
C THR A 378 26.11 2.44 -9.40
N VAL A 379 24.85 2.66 -9.74
CA VAL A 379 23.77 1.69 -9.56
C VAL A 379 23.33 1.16 -10.91
N ILE A 380 23.21 -0.16 -11.03
CA ILE A 380 22.74 -0.87 -12.21
C ILE A 380 21.58 -1.77 -11.78
N THR A 381 20.41 -1.62 -12.40
CA THR A 381 19.26 -2.47 -12.10
C THR A 381 18.44 -2.80 -13.34
N SER A 382 17.88 -4.00 -13.40
CA SER A 382 16.96 -4.42 -14.47
C SER A 382 15.85 -5.29 -13.90
N TYR A 383 14.71 -5.36 -14.59
CA TYR A 383 13.63 -6.27 -14.24
C TYR A 383 13.86 -7.63 -14.90
N ILE A 384 13.72 -8.72 -14.15
CA ILE A 384 14.08 -10.07 -14.60
C ILE A 384 12.99 -10.72 -15.46
N PRO A 385 11.69 -10.65 -15.11
CA PRO A 385 10.63 -11.25 -15.93
C PRO A 385 10.67 -10.74 -17.38
N SER A 386 10.86 -11.67 -18.33
CA SER A 386 11.09 -11.36 -19.73
C SER A 386 9.87 -10.73 -20.41
N GLY A 387 10.08 -9.65 -21.17
CA GLY A 387 9.03 -8.95 -21.91
C GLY A 387 8.09 -8.13 -21.03
N GLN A 388 8.44 -7.92 -19.77
CA GLN A 388 7.66 -7.15 -18.81
C GLN A 388 8.47 -5.95 -18.30
N ALA A 389 7.75 -4.91 -17.88
CA ALA A 389 8.27 -3.84 -17.07
C ALA A 389 7.76 -4.04 -15.63
N SER A 390 8.53 -3.62 -14.63
CA SER A 390 7.99 -3.45 -13.28
C SER A 390 7.00 -2.28 -13.24
N GLY A 391 6.24 -2.17 -12.15
CA GLY A 391 5.63 -0.88 -11.79
C GLY A 391 6.70 0.12 -11.33
N MET A 392 6.27 1.23 -10.70
CA MET A 392 7.23 2.15 -10.08
C MET A 392 8.15 1.39 -9.13
N SER A 393 9.44 1.58 -9.36
CA SER A 393 10.48 0.90 -8.62
C SER A 393 11.23 1.90 -7.78
N VAL A 394 11.53 1.52 -6.54
CA VAL A 394 12.35 2.33 -5.65
C VAL A 394 13.70 1.66 -5.47
N VAL A 395 14.75 2.45 -5.66
CA VAL A 395 16.12 2.07 -5.34
C VAL A 395 16.54 2.86 -4.10
N GLN A 396 16.76 2.14 -3.02
CA GLN A 396 17.34 2.67 -1.79
C GLN A 396 18.82 2.34 -1.77
N VAL A 397 19.67 3.35 -1.58
CA VAL A 397 21.12 3.19 -1.45
C VAL A 397 21.55 3.79 -0.12
N LYS A 398 21.85 2.93 0.84
CA LYS A 398 22.42 3.33 2.13
C LYS A 398 23.92 3.49 1.99
N MET A 399 24.44 4.62 2.47
CA MET A 399 25.85 4.96 2.35
C MET A 399 26.73 4.04 3.21
N VAL A 400 27.98 3.86 2.79
CA VAL A 400 29.05 3.29 3.61
C VAL A 400 29.28 4.19 4.82
N THR A 401 29.62 3.61 5.98
CA THR A 401 29.89 4.38 7.20
C THR A 401 31.01 5.40 6.96
N GLY A 402 30.78 6.66 7.38
CA GLY A 402 31.75 7.76 7.22
C GLY A 402 31.58 8.59 5.94
N THR A 403 30.65 8.21 5.04
CA THR A 403 30.39 8.95 3.79
C THR A 403 29.00 9.55 3.71
N VAL A 404 28.86 10.64 2.96
CA VAL A 404 27.58 11.31 2.66
C VAL A 404 27.46 11.61 1.16
N PRO A 405 26.24 11.63 0.60
CA PRO A 405 26.04 11.95 -0.81
C PRO A 405 26.27 13.43 -1.09
N VAL A 406 26.92 13.73 -2.22
CA VAL A 406 27.15 15.11 -2.68
C VAL A 406 25.89 15.63 -3.35
N LYS A 407 25.25 16.61 -2.71
CA LYS A 407 23.96 17.19 -3.13
C LYS A 407 23.95 17.66 -4.60
N GLU A 408 25.00 18.32 -5.06
CA GLU A 408 25.08 18.85 -6.44
C GLU A 408 24.99 17.73 -7.50
N SER A 409 25.54 16.54 -7.21
CA SER A 409 25.47 15.39 -8.12
C SER A 409 24.04 14.82 -8.20
N LEU A 410 23.31 14.82 -7.08
CA LEU A 410 21.91 14.41 -7.03
C LEU A 410 20.99 15.41 -7.75
N ASP A 411 21.24 16.71 -7.58
CA ASP A 411 20.49 17.76 -8.27
C ASP A 411 20.69 17.68 -9.80
N LYS A 412 21.91 17.34 -10.26
CA LYS A 412 22.18 17.07 -11.68
C LYS A 412 21.43 15.85 -12.21
N LEU A 413 21.39 14.75 -11.45
CA LEU A 413 20.55 13.61 -11.81
C LEU A 413 19.08 14.03 -11.90
N LYS A 414 18.55 14.74 -10.91
CA LYS A 414 17.15 15.17 -10.95
C LYS A 414 16.81 16.08 -12.14
N ALA A 415 17.77 16.88 -12.62
CA ALA A 415 17.58 17.77 -13.76
C ALA A 415 17.68 17.06 -15.12
N ASP A 416 18.34 15.90 -15.20
CA ASP A 416 18.50 15.16 -16.44
C ASP A 416 17.25 14.35 -16.79
N LYS A 417 16.47 14.85 -17.74
CA LYS A 417 15.24 14.19 -18.21
C LYS A 417 15.49 12.83 -18.88
N ASN A 418 16.72 12.50 -19.25
CA ASN A 418 17.03 11.24 -19.94
C ASN A 418 17.18 10.05 -18.99
N ASN A 419 17.47 10.29 -17.71
CA ASN A 419 17.74 9.19 -16.76
C ASN A 419 16.48 8.54 -16.19
N LYS A 420 15.29 9.05 -16.55
CA LYS A 420 13.98 8.55 -16.10
C LYS A 420 13.82 8.51 -14.58
N ILE A 421 14.52 9.36 -13.81
CA ILE A 421 14.34 9.46 -12.36
C ILE A 421 13.23 10.47 -12.08
N LEU A 422 12.17 10.03 -11.43
CA LEU A 422 11.02 10.87 -11.09
C LEU A 422 11.33 11.77 -9.89
N ARG A 423 12.04 11.22 -8.91
CA ARG A 423 12.32 11.87 -7.64
C ARG A 423 13.57 11.28 -7.00
N VAL A 424 14.27 12.12 -6.24
CA VAL A 424 15.40 11.75 -5.39
C VAL A 424 15.16 12.36 -4.02
N ASP A 425 15.19 11.54 -2.97
CA ASP A 425 15.12 11.96 -1.57
C ASP A 425 16.37 11.47 -0.82
N VAL A 426 16.76 12.19 0.22
CA VAL A 426 17.88 11.81 1.10
C VAL A 426 17.37 11.81 2.53
N GLU A 427 17.37 10.64 3.16
CA GLU A 427 16.90 10.44 4.54
C GLU A 427 17.88 9.55 5.30
N ASN A 428 18.29 9.93 6.51
CA ASN A 428 19.12 9.08 7.40
C ASN A 428 20.36 8.44 6.75
N ASN A 429 21.08 9.19 5.91
CA ASN A 429 22.24 8.72 5.14
C ASN A 429 21.91 7.59 4.14
N GLU A 430 20.69 7.58 3.64
CA GLU A 430 20.19 6.76 2.54
C GLU A 430 19.68 7.69 1.43
N VAL A 431 20.04 7.40 0.18
CA VAL A 431 19.51 8.06 -1.01
C VAL A 431 18.44 7.17 -1.62
N ILE A 432 17.28 7.75 -1.90
CA ILE A 432 16.10 7.04 -2.38
C ILE A 432 15.76 7.58 -3.77
N PHE A 433 15.83 6.72 -4.77
CA PHE A 433 15.50 7.03 -6.16
C PHE A 433 14.17 6.40 -6.53
N TYR A 434 13.31 7.18 -7.18
CA TYR A 434 12.02 6.73 -7.69
C TYR A 434 12.07 6.66 -9.22
N LEU A 435 11.87 5.46 -9.75
CA LEU A 435 11.86 5.17 -11.19
C LEU A 435 10.43 4.84 -11.62
N PRO A 436 9.95 5.33 -12.79
CA PRO A 436 8.58 5.07 -13.25
C PRO A 436 8.32 3.59 -13.49
N GLU A 437 9.33 2.91 -14.02
CA GLU A 437 9.38 1.47 -14.28
C GLU A 437 10.85 1.07 -14.43
N VAL A 438 11.13 -0.22 -14.29
CA VAL A 438 12.40 -0.83 -14.69
C VAL A 438 12.06 -1.93 -15.67
N THR A 439 12.72 -1.94 -16.82
CA THR A 439 12.49 -2.94 -17.88
C THR A 439 13.66 -3.91 -17.94
N ASN A 440 13.57 -4.91 -18.82
CA ASN A 440 14.69 -5.80 -19.11
C ASN A 440 15.91 -5.07 -19.72
N GLN A 441 15.76 -3.86 -20.28
CA GLN A 441 16.89 -3.08 -20.83
C GLN A 441 17.82 -2.55 -19.72
N GLY A 442 17.33 -2.50 -18.49
CA GLY A 442 18.06 -1.96 -17.35
C GLY A 442 18.14 -0.44 -17.31
N VAL A 443 18.46 0.06 -16.13
CA VAL A 443 18.69 1.47 -15.83
C VAL A 443 20.00 1.57 -15.08
N GLN A 444 20.81 2.55 -15.45
CA GLN A 444 22.08 2.85 -14.82
C GLN A 444 22.16 4.35 -14.51
N PHE A 445 22.55 4.68 -13.29
CA PHE A 445 22.85 6.06 -12.89
C PHE A 445 23.96 6.07 -11.84
N SER A 446 24.61 7.23 -11.69
CA SER A 446 25.72 7.40 -10.76
C SER A 446 25.67 8.75 -10.07
N PHE A 447 26.11 8.80 -8.82
CA PHE A 447 26.19 10.03 -8.03
C PHE A 447 27.47 10.03 -7.19
N ASP A 448 27.90 11.23 -6.82
CA ASP A 448 29.13 11.43 -6.09
C ASP A 448 28.86 11.37 -4.58
N VAL A 449 29.83 10.86 -3.83
CA VAL A 449 29.81 10.80 -2.37
C VAL A 449 31.15 11.26 -1.83
N GLU A 450 31.13 11.89 -0.66
CA GLU A 450 32.32 12.42 0.00
C GLU A 450 32.50 11.80 1.38
N GLU A 451 33.77 11.66 1.77
CA GLU A 451 34.13 11.28 3.13
C GLU A 451 34.01 12.48 4.08
N ILE A 452 33.27 12.29 5.18
CA ILE A 452 33.16 13.29 6.24
C ILE A 452 33.90 12.88 7.52
N VAL A 453 34.09 11.58 7.72
CA VAL A 453 34.79 11.01 8.86
C VAL A 453 35.60 9.81 8.37
N GLU A 454 36.88 9.79 8.72
CA GLU A 454 37.73 8.63 8.51
C GLU A 454 37.33 7.53 9.50
N VAL A 455 37.00 6.34 9.00
CA VAL A 455 36.49 5.23 9.80
C VAL A 455 37.35 4.01 9.54
N ASP A 456 37.99 3.50 10.59
CA ASP A 456 38.66 2.20 10.56
C ASP A 456 37.63 1.08 10.39
N ASN A 457 37.83 0.22 9.38
CA ASN A 457 36.94 -0.89 9.02
C ASN A 457 35.47 -0.44 8.76
N PRO A 458 35.24 0.35 7.69
CA PRO A 458 33.91 0.88 7.40
C PRO A 458 32.93 -0.25 7.08
N GLN A 459 31.74 -0.18 7.68
CA GLN A 459 30.68 -1.14 7.36
C GLN A 459 30.22 -0.92 5.91
N PRO A 460 30.06 -2.00 5.11
CA PRO A 460 29.60 -1.90 3.73
C PRO A 460 28.27 -1.15 3.62
N GLY A 461 28.12 -0.44 2.51
CA GLY A 461 26.84 0.12 2.11
C GLY A 461 25.91 -1.00 1.66
N SER A 462 24.60 -0.73 1.72
CA SER A 462 23.57 -1.66 1.26
C SER A 462 22.66 -0.95 0.28
N ALA A 463 22.23 -1.67 -0.75
CA ALA A 463 21.22 -1.18 -1.68
C ALA A 463 20.08 -2.17 -1.82
N LYS A 464 18.88 -1.65 -2.05
CA LYS A 464 17.68 -2.44 -2.29
C LYS A 464 16.89 -1.81 -3.42
N VAL A 465 16.53 -2.61 -4.41
CA VAL A 465 15.52 -2.28 -5.40
C VAL A 465 14.29 -3.10 -5.12
N PHE A 466 13.12 -2.50 -5.24
CA PHE A 466 11.86 -3.21 -5.15
C PHE A 466 10.80 -2.53 -5.98
N ASP A 467 9.87 -3.33 -6.47
CA ASP A 467 8.59 -2.83 -6.92
C ASP A 467 7.89 -2.25 -5.69
N TYR A 468 7.55 -0.96 -5.74
CA TYR A 468 7.01 -0.26 -4.58
C TYR A 468 5.71 -0.88 -4.07
N TYR A 469 4.98 -1.58 -4.95
CA TYR A 469 3.61 -2.02 -4.71
C TYR A 469 3.48 -3.51 -4.46
N ALA A 470 4.43 -4.28 -5.00
CA ALA A 470 4.66 -5.66 -4.65
C ALA A 470 6.07 -5.78 -4.07
N THR A 471 6.30 -5.29 -2.86
CA THR A 471 7.64 -5.25 -2.24
C THR A 471 8.31 -6.62 -2.11
N GLU A 472 7.54 -7.71 -2.23
CA GLU A 472 8.05 -9.07 -2.41
C GLU A 472 8.92 -9.22 -3.67
N ASN A 473 8.60 -8.48 -4.74
CA ASN A 473 9.40 -8.31 -5.93
C ASN A 473 10.51 -7.31 -5.63
N SER A 474 11.66 -7.84 -5.23
CA SER A 474 12.80 -7.01 -4.86
C SER A 474 14.11 -7.66 -5.27
N ALA A 475 15.20 -6.96 -5.04
CA ALA A 475 16.55 -7.49 -4.93
C ALA A 475 17.35 -6.58 -3.99
N SER A 476 18.35 -7.12 -3.29
CA SER A 476 19.26 -6.29 -2.51
C SER A 476 20.71 -6.71 -2.77
N SER A 477 21.60 -5.74 -2.62
CA SER A 477 23.04 -5.90 -2.83
C SER A 477 23.81 -5.14 -1.75
N SER A 478 25.05 -5.52 -1.51
CA SER A 478 25.99 -4.83 -0.61
C SER A 478 27.20 -4.36 -1.40
N TYR A 479 27.73 -3.19 -1.07
CA TYR A 479 28.87 -2.61 -1.77
C TYR A 479 29.85 -1.94 -0.82
N SER A 480 31.11 -1.86 -1.26
CA SER A 480 32.21 -1.18 -0.58
C SER A 480 33.00 -0.37 -1.59
N PHE A 481 33.76 0.62 -1.13
CA PHE A 481 34.68 1.34 -2.00
C PHE A 481 35.99 0.57 -2.16
N GLY A 482 36.46 0.42 -3.40
CA GLY A 482 37.81 -0.09 -3.68
C GLY A 482 37.92 -1.58 -4.06
N ASN A 483 36.82 -2.31 -4.19
CA ASN A 483 36.82 -3.65 -4.80
C ASN A 483 36.33 -3.56 -6.26
N SER A 484 37.27 -3.38 -7.18
CA SER A 484 37.03 -3.46 -8.62
C SER A 484 37.13 -4.91 -9.09
N ASP A 485 36.17 -5.76 -8.71
CA ASP A 485 35.96 -7.06 -9.36
C ASP A 485 34.62 -7.01 -10.08
N ILE A 486 34.68 -6.67 -11.37
CA ILE A 486 33.55 -6.73 -12.30
C ILE A 486 33.26 -8.21 -12.54
N SER A 487 32.17 -8.73 -11.99
CA SER A 487 31.65 -10.05 -12.39
C SER A 487 30.15 -9.99 -12.63
N GLY A 488 29.78 -9.91 -13.91
CA GLY A 488 28.46 -10.37 -14.38
C GLY A 488 27.74 -9.38 -15.27
N SER A 489 28.00 -9.45 -16.57
CA SER A 489 27.06 -8.98 -17.60
C SER A 489 25.65 -9.55 -17.31
N PRO A 490 24.56 -8.80 -17.58
CA PRO A 490 23.22 -9.33 -17.47
C PRO A 490 23.10 -10.60 -18.34
N PRO A 491 22.39 -11.64 -17.89
CA PRO A 491 22.24 -12.87 -18.67
C PRO A 491 21.59 -12.52 -20.01
N ALA A 492 22.35 -12.73 -21.10
CA ALA A 492 21.82 -12.66 -22.45
C ALA A 492 20.69 -13.69 -22.58
N SER A 493 19.58 -13.25 -23.18
CA SER A 493 18.42 -14.07 -23.53
C SER A 493 18.87 -15.38 -24.19
N GLY A 494 18.77 -16.48 -23.43
CA GLY A 494 19.05 -17.82 -23.93
C GLY A 494 18.00 -18.20 -24.95
N SER A 495 18.45 -18.31 -26.20
CA SER A 495 17.77 -18.97 -27.30
C SER A 495 17.43 -20.41 -26.91
N THR A 496 16.14 -20.72 -26.83
CA THR A 496 15.63 -22.08 -26.90
C THR A 496 15.72 -22.59 -28.32
N GLU A 497 16.47 -23.66 -28.54
CA GLU A 497 16.29 -24.60 -29.66
C GLU A 497 16.92 -25.95 -29.29
N PRO A 498 16.41 -27.08 -29.81
CA PRO A 498 15.01 -27.48 -30.00
C PRO A 498 14.56 -28.55 -28.97
#